data_AF-A0A2V6D4B6-F1
#
_entry.id   AF-A0A2V6D4B6-F1
#
_cell.length_a   1.000
_cell.length_b   1.000
_cell.length_c   1.000
_cell.angle_alpha   90.00
_cell.angle_beta   90.00
_cell.angle_gamma   90.00
#
_symmetry.space_group_name_H-M   'P 1'
#
loop_
_entity.id
_entity.type
_entity.pdbx_description
1 polymer ?
#
loop_
_entity_poly.entity_id
_entity_poly.type
_entity_poly.pdbx_seq_one_letter_code
_entity_poly.pdbx_strand_id
1 'polypeptide(L)'
;MGEVMNRGSAKLISPTSTKTMTTLPLKKSISRSSLRRSLPVVLLVLALFALSSTVRAVNPPPDGGYPNQNTAEGDGALQSLTSGLGNTAIGFDALFSNTNGNDNTATGVNALIRNTRGSNNTADGFNALASSTTGDGNTANGFQTLFSNTTGNGNTATGGGTLFSNTSGSANTANGRSALGANTTGINNTAIGSGACSNTTGNNNTATGVNTLGGSSLNFNTGSDNTANGASALGSNTTGGQNTATGVQALFSNTTGSDNTAIGVNALLRNTSGGENTATGVNALLGNLAGTANTATGWLALATNINGGGNTAGGAGALQSNTSGSSNTASGADALVTNTTGNNNTAAGAAALFNNTTGAGNTAIGFNALRSNTTAFNNTATGQGALLNNTTGAFNTADGYRTLSNNTTGSSNIALGSNAGLNLTTGDNNIDIGSPGAAGDAGVIRIGKPSTTTGTLVAGIWGKTVASGAGVIISSSGQLGTIQSSARYKQDIKPMDRTSESILALKPVTFRYKEDLDPDGIPQFGLVAEEVEKVNPDLVLRDENGKVMTVRYEAVNAMLLNEFLKEHRNVAEQQTKVAEQHSTIAQLKTIVAQQQKQIAAQQATAAQQQRQIEALTATVRKVSERVELSAPAPRIAGNDD
;
A
#
# COMPACT_ATOMS: atom_id res chain seq x y z
N MET A 1 -56.30 61.09 30.12
CA MET A 1 -56.44 60.93 28.65
C MET A 1 -56.12 59.48 28.34
N GLY A 2 -56.99 58.75 27.62
CA GLY A 2 -57.02 57.28 27.65
C GLY A 2 -57.73 56.79 28.92
N GLU A 3 -58.99 56.31 28.98
CA GLU A 3 -59.97 55.90 27.94
C GLU A 3 -59.65 54.60 27.18
N VAL A 4 -60.52 53.58 27.02
CA VAL A 4 -61.77 53.14 27.73
C VAL A 4 -61.88 51.59 27.62
N MET A 5 -62.84 50.99 28.32
CA MET A 5 -63.42 49.63 28.20
C MET A 5 -62.66 48.50 28.93
N ASN A 6 -63.21 47.78 29.93
CA ASN A 6 -64.56 47.28 30.29
C ASN A 6 -64.91 45.88 29.73
N ARG A 7 -64.87 44.87 30.61
CA ARG A 7 -65.90 43.83 30.77
C ARG A 7 -65.90 43.38 32.24
N GLY A 8 -67.07 43.26 32.88
CA GLY A 8 -67.21 43.00 34.31
C GLY A 8 -67.77 41.60 34.67
N SER A 9 -67.89 41.34 35.97
CA SER A 9 -68.61 40.18 36.54
C SER A 9 -69.09 40.49 37.97
N ALA A 10 -70.26 39.96 38.36
CA ALA A 10 -70.94 40.17 39.65
C ALA A 10 -70.43 39.17 40.73
N LYS A 11 -70.33 39.44 42.05
CA LYS A 11 -71.23 40.09 43.06
C LYS A 11 -72.46 39.18 43.40
N LEU A 12 -72.82 38.82 44.65
CA LEU A 12 -72.22 38.74 46.01
C LEU A 12 -73.32 38.17 46.98
N ILE A 13 -73.04 37.93 48.28
CA ILE A 13 -74.02 37.97 49.43
C ILE A 13 -75.05 36.77 49.52
N SER A 14 -75.49 36.19 50.67
CA SER A 14 -75.19 36.33 52.14
C SER A 14 -75.72 35.11 53.01
N PRO A 15 -76.23 35.18 54.30
CA PRO A 15 -75.58 34.51 55.46
C PRO A 15 -76.54 33.78 56.48
N THR A 16 -76.26 33.89 57.81
CA THR A 16 -77.01 33.48 59.04
C THR A 16 -76.71 32.07 59.62
N SER A 17 -76.85 31.73 60.92
CA SER A 17 -77.46 32.40 62.11
C SER A 17 -76.73 32.08 63.46
N THR A 18 -77.26 32.54 64.62
CA THR A 18 -76.55 32.90 65.89
C THR A 18 -76.83 32.07 67.18
N LYS A 19 -75.91 32.17 68.18
CA LYS A 19 -76.12 32.09 69.67
C LYS A 19 -76.52 30.70 70.27
N THR A 20 -76.44 30.38 71.58
CA THR A 20 -76.32 31.17 72.86
C THR A 20 -75.56 30.40 73.98
N MET A 21 -75.14 31.06 75.08
CA MET A 21 -74.64 30.46 76.35
C MET A 21 -75.77 30.17 77.36
N THR A 22 -75.56 29.26 78.35
CA THR A 22 -75.62 29.54 79.83
C THR A 22 -75.44 28.32 80.79
N THR A 23 -74.54 28.47 81.78
CA THR A 23 -74.56 28.01 83.22
C THR A 23 -74.60 26.54 83.70
N LEU A 24 -74.01 26.34 84.90
CA LEU A 24 -73.86 25.11 85.73
C LEU A 24 -75.05 24.84 86.69
N PRO A 25 -75.10 23.65 87.34
CA PRO A 25 -75.11 23.64 88.82
C PRO A 25 -74.22 22.54 89.49
N LEU A 26 -74.04 22.60 90.82
CA LEU A 26 -73.07 21.76 91.58
C LEU A 26 -73.47 21.55 93.08
N LYS A 27 -73.59 20.29 93.54
CA LYS A 27 -73.50 19.74 94.95
C LYS A 27 -73.85 18.23 94.89
N LYS A 28 -73.44 17.29 95.77
CA LYS A 28 -73.12 17.19 97.23
C LYS A 28 -72.22 15.91 97.44
N SER A 29 -71.70 15.40 98.58
CA SER A 29 -71.70 15.77 100.02
C SER A 29 -70.57 15.04 100.82
N ILE A 30 -69.75 15.78 101.59
CA ILE A 30 -69.20 15.53 102.96
C ILE A 30 -68.83 14.10 103.45
N SER A 31 -67.54 13.89 103.82
CA SER A 31 -67.03 13.23 105.09
C SER A 31 -65.47 13.21 105.07
N ARG A 32 -64.68 13.93 105.90
CA ARG A 32 -64.37 13.90 107.36
C ARG A 32 -63.42 12.76 107.88
N SER A 33 -62.18 13.16 108.26
CA SER A 33 -61.29 12.62 109.34
C SER A 33 -60.79 11.15 109.31
N SER A 34 -59.63 10.74 109.88
CA SER A 34 -58.39 11.45 110.27
C SER A 34 -57.27 10.49 110.76
N LEU A 35 -56.01 10.71 110.32
CA LEU A 35 -54.72 10.39 110.99
C LEU A 35 -54.30 8.91 111.24
N ARG A 36 -52.97 8.69 111.29
CA ARG A 36 -52.20 7.50 111.77
C ARG A 36 -52.18 6.22 110.91
N ARG A 37 -51.30 6.17 109.89
CA ARG A 37 -50.47 5.00 109.50
C ARG A 37 -49.46 5.38 108.40
N SER A 38 -48.29 5.89 108.78
CA SER A 38 -47.31 6.44 107.81
C SER A 38 -45.86 6.41 108.33
N LEU A 39 -45.41 5.27 108.86
CA LEU A 39 -44.05 5.09 109.40
C LEU A 39 -43.26 3.90 108.81
N PRO A 40 -43.86 2.75 108.44
CA PRO A 40 -43.11 1.64 107.82
C PRO A 40 -42.55 1.96 106.43
N VAL A 41 -43.27 2.78 105.64
CA VAL A 41 -42.95 3.03 104.22
C VAL A 41 -41.67 3.85 104.04
N VAL A 42 -41.39 4.79 104.95
CA VAL A 42 -40.23 5.70 104.84
C VAL A 42 -38.90 4.95 105.00
N LEU A 43 -38.85 3.94 105.89
CA LEU A 43 -37.65 3.15 106.12
C LEU A 43 -37.31 2.23 104.95
N LEU A 44 -38.31 1.66 104.26
CA LEU A 44 -38.09 0.82 103.08
C LEU A 44 -37.52 1.64 101.91
N VAL A 45 -37.99 2.88 101.72
CA VAL A 45 -37.46 3.80 100.70
C VAL A 45 -36.02 4.21 101.02
N LEU A 46 -35.68 4.48 102.28
CA LEU A 46 -34.30 4.80 102.68
C LEU A 46 -33.33 3.63 102.52
N ALA A 47 -33.77 2.39 102.78
CA ALA A 47 -32.93 1.20 102.59
C ALA A 47 -32.52 1.00 101.12
N LEU A 48 -33.38 1.36 100.16
CA LEU A 48 -33.08 1.26 98.72
C LEU A 48 -32.00 2.25 98.25
N PHE A 49 -31.80 3.37 98.97
CA PHE A 49 -30.68 4.28 98.69
C PHE A 49 -29.33 3.79 99.25
N ALA A 50 -29.34 2.89 100.26
CA ALA A 50 -28.11 2.37 100.89
C ALA A 50 -27.41 1.27 100.08
N LEU A 51 -28.10 0.68 99.08
CA LEU A 51 -27.53 -0.28 98.12
C LEU A 51 -27.19 0.36 96.76
N SER A 52 -27.40 1.68 96.61
CA SER A 52 -26.89 2.43 95.47
C SER A 52 -25.37 2.55 95.60
N SER A 53 -24.63 1.93 94.68
CA SER A 53 -23.20 2.17 94.55
C SER A 53 -22.99 3.64 94.18
N THR A 54 -22.14 4.33 94.94
CA THR A 54 -21.86 5.76 94.76
C THR A 54 -20.94 6.02 93.58
N VAL A 55 -21.43 5.68 92.38
CA VAL A 55 -20.96 6.27 91.13
C VAL A 55 -21.15 7.77 91.27
N ARG A 56 -20.04 8.50 91.47
CA ARG A 56 -20.03 9.95 91.55
C ARG A 56 -20.37 10.48 90.16
N ALA A 57 -21.65 10.73 89.93
CA ALA A 57 -22.10 11.54 88.81
C ALA A 57 -21.52 12.96 88.96
N VAL A 58 -20.34 13.14 88.40
CA VAL A 58 -19.88 14.46 87.95
C VAL A 58 -20.97 15.00 87.04
N ASN A 59 -21.32 16.28 87.21
CA ASN A 59 -22.39 16.92 86.46
C ASN A 59 -21.86 18.25 85.88
N PRO A 60 -21.70 18.37 84.55
CA PRO A 60 -21.94 17.34 83.53
C PRO A 60 -21.02 16.10 83.72
N PRO A 61 -21.39 14.92 83.19
CA PRO A 61 -20.50 13.77 83.15
C PRO A 61 -19.24 14.09 82.31
N PRO A 62 -18.14 13.33 82.47
CA PRO A 62 -16.95 13.50 81.63
C PRO A 62 -17.27 13.25 80.16
N ASP A 63 -16.86 14.18 79.31
CA ASP A 63 -17.00 14.13 77.88
C ASP A 63 -16.11 13.03 77.25
N GLY A 64 -16.68 12.30 76.27
CA GLY A 64 -15.97 11.37 75.40
C GLY A 64 -15.48 10.02 75.97
N GLY A 65 -15.51 9.76 77.28
CA GLY A 65 -14.89 8.56 77.87
C GLY A 65 -15.77 7.30 77.94
N TYR A 66 -15.87 6.50 76.86
CA TYR A 66 -16.65 5.25 76.84
C TYR A 66 -15.79 3.98 77.06
N PRO A 67 -16.38 2.87 77.56
CA PRO A 67 -15.68 1.58 77.68
C PRO A 67 -15.06 1.10 76.35
N ASN A 68 -14.08 0.22 76.43
CA ASN A 68 -13.38 -0.38 75.28
C ASN A 68 -12.72 0.65 74.32
N GLN A 69 -12.24 1.78 74.84
CA GLN A 69 -11.58 2.85 74.08
C GLN A 69 -12.52 3.52 73.04
N ASN A 70 -13.83 3.47 73.26
CA ASN A 70 -14.77 4.19 72.40
C ASN A 70 -14.91 5.66 72.88
N THR A 71 -15.37 6.52 71.98
CA THR A 71 -15.71 7.93 72.21
C THR A 71 -17.06 8.23 71.57
N ALA A 72 -18.00 8.82 72.31
CA ALA A 72 -19.27 9.28 71.76
C ALA A 72 -19.61 10.69 72.26
N GLU A 73 -20.12 11.54 71.37
CA GLU A 73 -20.57 12.90 71.64
C GLU A 73 -21.75 13.25 70.71
N GLY A 74 -22.85 13.77 71.27
CA GLY A 74 -24.11 14.00 70.55
C GLY A 74 -25.20 12.94 70.79
N ASP A 75 -26.45 13.28 70.45
CA ASP A 75 -27.61 12.41 70.63
C ASP A 75 -27.58 11.19 69.67
N GLY A 76 -28.06 10.04 70.13
CA GLY A 76 -28.02 8.77 69.38
C GLY A 76 -26.63 8.15 69.13
N ALA A 77 -25.53 8.84 69.46
CA ALA A 77 -24.18 8.38 69.16
C ALA A 77 -23.85 7.03 69.84
N LEU A 78 -23.40 6.04 69.05
CA LEU A 78 -23.09 4.66 69.47
C LEU A 78 -24.20 3.92 70.26
N GLN A 79 -25.49 4.29 70.09
CA GLN A 79 -26.59 3.76 70.91
C GLN A 79 -26.71 2.22 70.95
N SER A 80 -26.34 1.50 69.88
CA SER A 80 -26.47 0.04 69.78
C SER A 80 -25.23 -0.77 70.20
N LEU A 81 -24.21 -0.12 70.76
CA LEU A 81 -22.91 -0.74 71.04
C LEU A 81 -22.99 -1.89 72.06
N THR A 82 -22.48 -3.07 71.70
CA THR A 82 -22.45 -4.25 72.59
C THR A 82 -21.04 -4.73 72.90
N SER A 83 -20.15 -4.85 71.90
CA SER A 83 -18.77 -5.30 72.13
C SER A 83 -17.72 -4.66 71.21
N GLY A 84 -18.07 -3.62 70.45
CA GLY A 84 -17.13 -2.90 69.60
C GLY A 84 -16.04 -2.16 70.40
N LEU A 85 -14.84 -2.09 69.83
CA LEU A 85 -13.65 -1.47 70.41
C LEU A 85 -13.24 -0.23 69.58
N GLY A 86 -12.62 0.77 70.20
CA GLY A 86 -11.88 1.83 69.50
C GLY A 86 -12.69 2.80 68.62
N ASN A 87 -14.02 2.82 68.69
CA ASN A 87 -14.85 3.64 67.80
C ASN A 87 -15.01 5.08 68.31
N THR A 88 -14.93 6.07 67.42
CA THR A 88 -15.23 7.49 67.70
C THR A 88 -16.49 7.92 66.96
N ALA A 89 -17.45 8.52 67.66
CA ALA A 89 -18.74 8.96 67.12
C ALA A 89 -19.10 10.38 67.60
N ILE A 90 -19.09 11.36 66.70
CA ILE A 90 -19.28 12.78 67.03
C ILE A 90 -20.38 13.37 66.13
N GLY A 91 -21.60 13.46 66.67
CA GLY A 91 -22.77 14.00 65.98
C GLY A 91 -24.03 13.17 66.17
N PHE A 92 -25.17 13.76 65.78
CA PHE A 92 -26.48 13.12 65.85
C PHE A 92 -26.50 11.79 65.08
N ASP A 93 -26.91 10.69 65.72
CA ASP A 93 -26.95 9.32 65.20
C ASP A 93 -25.62 8.80 64.60
N ALA A 94 -24.47 9.35 65.00
CA ALA A 94 -23.16 8.86 64.56
C ALA A 94 -22.91 7.42 65.09
N LEU A 95 -22.63 6.47 64.17
CA LEU A 95 -22.47 5.04 64.48
C LEU A 95 -23.64 4.40 65.26
N PHE A 96 -24.86 4.95 65.17
CA PHE A 96 -26.04 4.55 65.94
C PHE A 96 -26.26 3.03 66.04
N SER A 97 -26.14 2.31 64.91
CA SER A 97 -26.41 0.87 64.81
C SER A 97 -25.22 -0.04 65.13
N ASN A 98 -24.03 0.50 65.46
CA ASN A 98 -22.82 -0.31 65.58
C ASN A 98 -22.92 -1.23 66.79
N THR A 99 -22.77 -2.55 66.58
CA THR A 99 -22.86 -3.53 67.67
C THR A 99 -21.48 -4.05 68.07
N ASN A 100 -20.70 -4.52 67.10
CA ASN A 100 -19.40 -5.18 67.29
C ASN A 100 -18.39 -4.88 66.17
N GLY A 101 -18.62 -3.83 65.37
CA GLY A 101 -17.58 -3.23 64.52
C GLY A 101 -16.57 -2.45 65.37
N ASN A 102 -15.31 -2.49 64.96
CA ASN A 102 -14.18 -1.89 65.69
C ASN A 102 -13.52 -0.75 64.91
N ASP A 103 -12.84 0.14 65.62
CA ASP A 103 -11.89 1.12 65.07
C ASP A 103 -12.51 2.05 64.00
N ASN A 104 -13.82 2.31 64.09
CA ASN A 104 -14.51 3.21 63.18
C ASN A 104 -14.51 4.66 63.71
N THR A 105 -14.28 5.63 62.84
CA THR A 105 -14.45 7.07 63.13
C THR A 105 -15.65 7.61 62.36
N ALA A 106 -16.59 8.26 63.03
CA ALA A 106 -17.79 8.85 62.45
C ALA A 106 -18.00 10.27 63.00
N THR A 107 -17.90 11.27 62.13
CA THR A 107 -18.09 12.69 62.47
C THR A 107 -19.19 13.27 61.58
N GLY A 108 -20.15 13.96 62.19
CA GLY A 108 -21.29 14.56 61.51
C GLY A 108 -22.56 13.72 61.60
N VAL A 109 -23.69 14.37 61.27
CA VAL A 109 -25.04 13.79 61.39
C VAL A 109 -25.20 12.55 60.51
N ASN A 110 -25.65 11.46 61.13
CA ASN A 110 -25.89 10.14 60.54
C ASN A 110 -24.64 9.47 59.92
N ALA A 111 -23.43 9.90 60.27
CA ALA A 111 -22.20 9.26 59.80
C ALA A 111 -22.14 7.79 60.28
N LEU A 112 -22.00 6.83 59.35
CA LEU A 112 -22.04 5.39 59.61
C LEU A 112 -23.30 4.89 60.38
N ILE A 113 -24.44 5.60 60.30
CA ILE A 113 -25.66 5.33 61.10
C ILE A 113 -26.15 3.87 61.07
N ARG A 114 -26.04 3.16 59.93
CA ARG A 114 -26.45 1.74 59.78
C ARG A 114 -25.33 0.72 59.97
N ASN A 115 -24.09 1.13 60.26
CA ASN A 115 -23.00 0.17 60.44
C ASN A 115 -23.33 -0.75 61.60
N THR A 116 -23.24 -2.07 61.42
CA THR A 116 -23.56 -3.05 62.49
C THR A 116 -22.34 -3.84 62.94
N ARG A 117 -21.43 -4.14 61.99
CA ARG A 117 -20.26 -5.02 62.16
C ARG A 117 -19.00 -4.54 61.42
N GLY A 118 -19.13 -3.60 60.49
CA GLY A 118 -18.02 -3.10 59.69
C GLY A 118 -17.00 -2.38 60.57
N SER A 119 -15.72 -2.51 60.23
CA SER A 119 -14.59 -2.07 61.04
C SER A 119 -13.58 -1.25 60.25
N ASN A 120 -12.75 -0.44 60.92
CA ASN A 120 -11.75 0.44 60.32
C ASN A 120 -12.31 1.49 59.32
N ASN A 121 -13.59 1.86 59.42
CA ASN A 121 -14.18 2.86 58.53
C ASN A 121 -14.00 4.28 59.09
N THR A 122 -13.68 5.25 58.22
CA THR A 122 -13.70 6.68 58.53
C THR A 122 -14.80 7.37 57.74
N ALA A 123 -15.73 8.02 58.42
CA ALA A 123 -16.83 8.79 57.83
C ALA A 123 -16.84 10.21 58.43
N ASP A 124 -16.63 11.22 57.61
CA ASP A 124 -16.66 12.64 58.02
C ASP A 124 -17.63 13.40 57.11
N GLY A 125 -18.80 13.75 57.63
CA GLY A 125 -19.81 14.52 56.90
C GLY A 125 -21.23 13.95 57.00
N PHE A 126 -22.20 14.79 56.65
CA PHE A 126 -23.64 14.47 56.68
C PHE A 126 -23.97 13.24 55.81
N ASN A 127 -24.54 12.20 56.44
CA ASN A 127 -24.84 10.90 55.84
C ASN A 127 -23.63 10.20 55.15
N ALA A 128 -22.38 10.46 55.57
CA ALA A 128 -21.23 9.72 55.07
C ALA A 128 -21.32 8.23 55.47
N LEU A 129 -21.15 7.31 54.51
CA LEU A 129 -21.29 5.84 54.70
C LEU A 129 -22.62 5.38 55.33
N ALA A 130 -23.70 6.17 55.19
CA ALA A 130 -24.94 5.99 55.95
C ALA A 130 -25.64 4.62 55.79
N SER A 131 -25.46 3.93 54.66
CA SER A 131 -26.05 2.59 54.43
C SER A 131 -25.12 1.42 54.75
N SER A 132 -23.87 1.65 55.15
CA SER A 132 -22.89 0.58 55.40
C SER A 132 -23.41 -0.33 56.49
N THR A 133 -23.33 -1.65 56.33
CA THR A 133 -23.77 -2.61 57.35
C THR A 133 -22.61 -3.48 57.83
N THR A 134 -21.79 -3.96 56.88
CA THR A 134 -20.62 -4.82 57.12
C THR A 134 -19.44 -4.49 56.19
N GLY A 135 -19.39 -3.28 55.62
CA GLY A 135 -18.26 -2.82 54.83
C GLY A 135 -17.07 -2.46 55.73
N ASP A 136 -15.87 -2.91 55.37
CA ASP A 136 -14.63 -2.70 56.14
C ASP A 136 -13.64 -1.75 55.43
N GLY A 137 -12.91 -0.95 56.21
CA GLY A 137 -11.76 -0.17 55.74
C GLY A 137 -12.10 0.98 54.78
N ASN A 138 -13.33 1.49 54.77
CA ASN A 138 -13.74 2.56 53.86
C ASN A 138 -13.45 3.94 54.45
N THR A 139 -12.93 4.87 53.65
CA THR A 139 -12.77 6.29 54.00
C THR A 139 -13.75 7.14 53.18
N ALA A 140 -14.54 7.98 53.83
CA ALA A 140 -15.62 8.76 53.23
C ALA A 140 -15.66 10.18 53.83
N ASN A 141 -15.16 11.19 53.09
CA ASN A 141 -15.12 12.57 53.54
C ASN A 141 -15.99 13.48 52.65
N GLY A 142 -17.09 13.98 53.22
CA GLY A 142 -17.97 14.98 52.64
C GLY A 142 -19.46 14.60 52.66
N PHE A 143 -20.28 15.47 52.07
CA PHE A 143 -21.73 15.32 52.03
C PHE A 143 -22.16 14.10 51.18
N GLN A 144 -22.85 13.13 51.80
CA GLN A 144 -23.36 11.91 51.17
C GLN A 144 -22.31 11.07 50.42
N THR A 145 -21.05 11.05 50.88
CA THR A 145 -20.01 10.15 50.34
C THR A 145 -20.27 8.70 50.71
N LEU A 146 -20.14 7.78 49.75
CA LEU A 146 -20.39 6.33 49.92
C LEU A 146 -21.78 6.02 50.52
N PHE A 147 -22.78 6.87 50.25
CA PHE A 147 -24.10 6.86 50.90
C PHE A 147 -24.80 5.49 50.86
N SER A 148 -24.77 4.80 49.71
CA SER A 148 -25.47 3.53 49.49
C SER A 148 -24.61 2.29 49.79
N ASN A 149 -23.34 2.45 50.19
CA ASN A 149 -22.42 1.32 50.39
C ASN A 149 -23.03 0.37 51.42
N THR A 150 -23.07 -0.93 51.17
CA THR A 150 -23.60 -1.92 52.12
C THR A 150 -22.50 -2.88 52.59
N THR A 151 -21.79 -3.47 51.62
CA THR A 151 -20.74 -4.47 51.84
C THR A 151 -19.47 -4.21 51.04
N GLY A 152 -19.34 -3.03 50.41
CA GLY A 152 -18.12 -2.63 49.70
C GLY A 152 -17.00 -2.33 50.70
N ASN A 153 -15.79 -2.80 50.40
CA ASN A 153 -14.61 -2.73 51.28
C ASN A 153 -13.49 -1.88 50.67
N GLY A 154 -12.71 -1.22 51.52
CA GLY A 154 -11.47 -0.53 51.12
C GLY A 154 -11.66 0.66 50.17
N ASN A 155 -12.86 1.23 50.08
CA ASN A 155 -13.13 2.37 49.19
C ASN A 155 -12.67 3.68 49.85
N THR A 156 -11.98 4.55 49.10
CA THR A 156 -11.59 5.90 49.53
C THR A 156 -12.36 6.94 48.73
N ALA A 157 -13.12 7.83 49.39
CA ALA A 157 -14.05 8.75 48.74
C ALA A 157 -14.00 10.15 49.38
N THR A 158 -13.74 11.19 48.59
CA THR A 158 -13.67 12.59 49.08
C THR A 158 -14.43 13.56 48.16
N GLY A 159 -15.44 14.25 48.69
CA GLY A 159 -16.19 15.29 47.98
C GLY A 159 -17.68 15.30 48.31
N GLY A 160 -18.49 15.95 47.45
CA GLY A 160 -19.96 15.86 47.55
C GLY A 160 -20.48 14.72 46.67
N GLY A 161 -21.15 13.71 47.26
CA GLY A 161 -21.81 12.62 46.53
C GLY A 161 -20.87 11.68 45.76
N THR A 162 -19.60 11.53 46.17
CA THR A 162 -18.67 10.56 45.58
C THR A 162 -19.06 9.13 45.97
N LEU A 163 -18.99 8.19 45.02
CA LEU A 163 -19.39 6.79 45.23
C LEU A 163 -20.82 6.63 45.82
N PHE A 164 -21.71 7.59 45.56
CA PHE A 164 -23.05 7.67 46.19
C PHE A 164 -23.87 6.38 46.06
N SER A 165 -23.90 5.78 44.86
CA SER A 165 -24.67 4.56 44.55
C SER A 165 -23.94 3.25 44.82
N ASN A 166 -22.69 3.28 45.31
CA ASN A 166 -21.89 2.07 45.51
C ASN A 166 -22.62 1.12 46.44
N THR A 167 -22.68 -0.18 46.16
CA THR A 167 -23.33 -1.17 47.05
C THR A 167 -22.32 -2.18 47.56
N SER A 168 -21.69 -2.92 46.65
CA SER A 168 -20.65 -3.92 46.94
C SER A 168 -19.31 -3.66 46.23
N GLY A 169 -19.22 -2.64 45.38
CA GLY A 169 -17.98 -2.21 44.75
C GLY A 169 -16.89 -1.94 45.80
N SER A 170 -15.67 -2.39 45.53
CA SER A 170 -14.57 -2.44 46.52
C SER A 170 -13.25 -1.91 45.95
N ALA A 171 -12.34 -1.48 46.81
CA ALA A 171 -11.03 -0.92 46.46
C ALA A 171 -11.07 0.27 45.47
N ASN A 172 -12.19 1.01 45.41
CA ASN A 172 -12.31 2.18 44.54
C ASN A 172 -11.76 3.44 45.21
N THR A 173 -11.12 4.33 44.45
CA THR A 173 -10.61 5.63 44.91
C THR A 173 -11.31 6.77 44.15
N ALA A 174 -12.06 7.62 44.83
CA ALA A 174 -12.83 8.71 44.24
C ALA A 174 -12.56 10.06 44.91
N ASN A 175 -12.25 11.11 44.14
CA ASN A 175 -12.00 12.46 44.66
C ASN A 175 -12.61 13.52 43.73
N GLY A 176 -13.40 14.44 44.29
CA GLY A 176 -14.09 15.51 43.56
C GLY A 176 -15.59 15.25 43.41
N ARG A 177 -16.40 16.32 43.30
CA ARG A 177 -17.88 16.23 43.34
C ARG A 177 -18.43 15.18 42.36
N SER A 178 -19.23 14.25 42.88
CA SER A 178 -19.87 13.15 42.15
C SER A 178 -18.92 12.21 41.40
N ALA A 179 -17.61 12.21 41.70
CA ALA A 179 -16.67 11.23 41.16
C ALA A 179 -17.13 9.80 41.52
N LEU A 180 -17.17 8.92 40.51
CA LEU A 180 -17.60 7.53 40.61
C LEU A 180 -19.00 7.34 41.23
N GLY A 181 -19.84 8.39 41.19
CA GLY A 181 -21.11 8.45 41.92
C GLY A 181 -22.15 7.40 41.54
N ALA A 182 -22.08 6.85 40.33
CA ALA A 182 -23.01 5.86 39.79
C ALA A 182 -22.57 4.39 39.99
N ASN A 183 -21.37 4.15 40.53
CA ASN A 183 -20.83 2.79 40.70
C ASN A 183 -21.79 1.96 41.57
N THR A 184 -21.95 0.67 41.30
CA THR A 184 -22.72 -0.24 42.15
C THR A 184 -21.83 -1.39 42.62
N THR A 185 -21.27 -2.13 41.66
CA THR A 185 -20.46 -3.34 41.92
C THR A 185 -19.04 -3.25 41.36
N GLY A 186 -18.67 -2.19 40.64
CA GLY A 186 -17.33 -2.03 40.05
C GLY A 186 -16.22 -1.98 41.10
N ILE A 187 -15.05 -2.57 40.77
CA ILE A 187 -13.92 -2.80 41.67
C ILE A 187 -12.64 -2.15 41.10
N ASN A 188 -11.72 -1.71 41.98
CA ASN A 188 -10.42 -1.10 41.62
C ASN A 188 -10.48 0.17 40.75
N ASN A 189 -11.62 0.87 40.67
CA ASN A 189 -11.72 2.07 39.83
C ASN A 189 -11.13 3.30 40.55
N THR A 190 -10.34 4.10 39.84
CA THR A 190 -9.81 5.39 40.29
C THR A 190 -10.49 6.53 39.54
N ALA A 191 -11.05 7.52 40.25
CA ALA A 191 -11.79 8.64 39.68
C ALA A 191 -11.41 9.97 40.36
N ILE A 192 -10.72 10.86 39.64
CA ILE A 192 -10.18 12.12 40.18
C ILE A 192 -10.67 13.30 39.33
N GLY A 193 -11.65 14.04 39.87
CA GLY A 193 -12.23 15.24 39.28
C GLY A 193 -13.76 15.27 39.34
N SER A 194 -14.35 16.44 39.10
CA SER A 194 -15.82 16.58 39.14
C SER A 194 -16.47 15.75 38.04
N GLY A 195 -17.41 14.87 38.40
CA GLY A 195 -18.10 13.98 37.46
C GLY A 195 -17.19 12.93 36.79
N ALA A 196 -16.00 12.67 37.31
CA ALA A 196 -15.10 11.64 36.77
C ALA A 196 -15.71 10.24 36.97
N CYS A 197 -15.74 9.44 35.90
CA CYS A 197 -16.16 8.03 35.87
C CYS A 197 -17.66 7.81 36.18
N SER A 198 -18.51 7.79 35.16
CA SER A 198 -19.91 7.37 35.27
C SER A 198 -20.05 5.86 35.05
N ASN A 199 -19.35 5.08 35.88
CA ASN A 199 -19.32 3.62 35.85
C ASN A 199 -20.44 3.02 36.72
N THR A 200 -20.92 1.82 36.39
CA THR A 200 -21.78 1.00 37.28
C THR A 200 -21.08 -0.29 37.70
N THR A 201 -20.65 -1.10 36.73
CA THR A 201 -20.12 -2.46 36.97
C THR A 201 -18.71 -2.71 36.40
N GLY A 202 -18.13 -1.76 35.66
CA GLY A 202 -16.79 -1.91 35.11
C GLY A 202 -15.71 -1.91 36.19
N ASN A 203 -14.59 -2.56 35.92
CA ASN A 203 -13.47 -2.73 36.86
C ASN A 203 -12.18 -2.08 36.34
N ASN A 204 -11.24 -1.85 37.26
CA ASN A 204 -9.88 -1.38 36.99
C ASN A 204 -9.77 -0.05 36.20
N ASN A 205 -10.85 0.71 36.05
CA ASN A 205 -10.83 1.92 35.24
C ASN A 205 -10.14 3.07 35.97
N THR A 206 -9.24 3.78 35.29
CA THR A 206 -8.58 4.99 35.80
C THR A 206 -9.10 6.22 35.06
N ALA A 207 -9.65 7.20 35.77
CA ALA A 207 -10.32 8.36 35.20
C ALA A 207 -9.89 9.65 35.91
N THR A 208 -9.15 10.53 35.23
CA THR A 208 -8.65 11.80 35.78
C THR A 208 -9.05 12.97 34.89
N GLY A 209 -9.81 13.91 35.44
CA GLY A 209 -10.33 15.08 34.73
C GLY A 209 -11.79 15.38 35.07
N VAL A 210 -12.39 16.33 34.36
CA VAL A 210 -13.82 16.65 34.50
C VAL A 210 -14.64 15.84 33.49
N ASN A 211 -15.73 15.23 33.94
CA ASN A 211 -16.72 14.48 33.13
C ASN A 211 -16.10 13.37 32.24
N THR A 212 -15.03 12.74 32.70
CA THR A 212 -14.32 11.65 32.00
C THR A 212 -15.02 10.30 32.14
N LEU A 213 -14.78 9.38 31.19
CA LEU A 213 -15.25 7.99 31.16
C LEU A 213 -16.74 7.82 31.48
N GLY A 214 -17.59 7.98 30.45
CA GLY A 214 -19.04 7.98 30.59
C GLY A 214 -19.63 9.22 31.30
N GLY A 215 -18.80 10.11 31.86
CA GLY A 215 -19.21 11.31 32.62
C GLY A 215 -20.02 12.36 31.84
N SER A 216 -20.27 12.16 30.54
CA SER A 216 -21.15 12.99 29.71
C SER A 216 -22.36 12.21 29.15
N SER A 217 -22.53 10.95 29.53
CA SER A 217 -23.48 9.99 28.96
C SER A 217 -24.72 9.80 29.85
N LEU A 218 -25.88 9.60 29.23
CA LEU A 218 -27.09 9.08 29.90
C LEU A 218 -27.04 7.56 30.12
N ASN A 219 -26.11 6.87 29.45
CA ASN A 219 -25.86 5.43 29.57
C ASN A 219 -24.57 5.21 30.36
N PHE A 220 -24.66 4.49 31.48
CA PHE A 220 -23.50 4.23 32.35
C PHE A 220 -22.47 3.30 31.71
N ASN A 221 -21.21 3.45 32.09
CA ASN A 221 -20.12 2.59 31.69
C ASN A 221 -20.15 1.24 32.44
N THR A 222 -20.08 0.14 31.69
CA THR A 222 -19.82 -1.22 32.18
C THR A 222 -18.49 -1.78 31.65
N GLY A 223 -17.82 -1.06 30.73
CA GLY A 223 -16.49 -1.40 30.22
C GLY A 223 -15.41 -1.35 31.30
N SER A 224 -14.43 -2.23 31.19
CA SER A 224 -13.34 -2.38 32.18
C SER A 224 -11.98 -2.02 31.57
N ASP A 225 -11.00 -1.80 32.46
CA ASP A 225 -9.59 -1.64 32.11
C ASP A 225 -9.30 -0.41 31.23
N ASN A 226 -10.18 0.61 31.27
CA ASN A 226 -10.00 1.85 30.53
C ASN A 226 -9.19 2.88 31.33
N THR A 227 -8.31 3.62 30.65
CA THR A 227 -7.60 4.79 31.19
C THR A 227 -8.06 6.06 30.47
N ALA A 228 -8.68 7.00 31.19
CA ALA A 228 -9.13 8.29 30.69
C ALA A 228 -8.44 9.44 31.45
N ASN A 229 -7.66 10.27 30.76
CA ASN A 229 -6.89 11.37 31.37
C ASN A 229 -7.03 12.66 30.54
N GLY A 230 -7.68 13.67 31.12
CA GLY A 230 -8.01 14.94 30.44
C GLY A 230 -9.52 15.12 30.26
N ALA A 231 -9.99 16.37 30.23
CA ALA A 231 -11.41 16.69 30.26
C ALA A 231 -12.21 15.98 29.16
N SER A 232 -13.31 15.32 29.55
CA SER A 232 -14.19 14.53 28.68
C SER A 232 -13.51 13.40 27.87
N ALA A 233 -12.31 12.94 28.24
CA ALA A 233 -11.73 11.72 27.68
C ALA A 233 -12.68 10.52 27.93
N LEU A 234 -12.95 9.71 26.90
CA LEU A 234 -13.94 8.61 26.92
C LEU A 234 -15.35 9.01 27.40
N GLY A 235 -15.76 10.27 27.19
CA GLY A 235 -16.98 10.87 27.76
C GLY A 235 -18.30 10.14 27.48
N SER A 236 -18.39 9.34 26.41
CA SER A 236 -19.58 8.59 25.98
C SER A 236 -19.50 7.07 26.17
N ASN A 237 -18.42 6.54 26.77
CA ASN A 237 -18.15 5.10 26.80
C ASN A 237 -19.23 4.32 27.56
N THR A 238 -19.75 3.26 26.93
CA THR A 238 -20.80 2.41 27.53
C THR A 238 -20.29 1.00 27.81
N THR A 239 -19.68 0.32 26.84
CA THR A 239 -19.20 -1.07 27.00
C THR A 239 -17.77 -1.28 26.50
N GLY A 240 -17.14 -0.29 25.85
CA GLY A 240 -15.77 -0.38 25.37
C GLY A 240 -14.77 -0.65 26.50
N GLY A 241 -13.84 -1.58 26.30
CA GLY A 241 -12.84 -1.97 27.29
C GLY A 241 -11.40 -1.80 26.79
N GLN A 242 -10.43 -1.84 27.71
CA GLN A 242 -8.99 -1.76 27.40
C GLN A 242 -8.56 -0.50 26.62
N ASN A 243 -9.38 0.58 26.63
CA ASN A 243 -9.07 1.80 25.90
C ASN A 243 -8.19 2.75 26.73
N THR A 244 -7.15 3.33 26.11
CA THR A 244 -6.33 4.41 26.69
C THR A 244 -6.63 5.73 25.98
N ALA A 245 -7.09 6.75 26.70
CA ALA A 245 -7.46 8.06 26.18
C ALA A 245 -6.78 9.16 27.01
N THR A 246 -5.69 9.74 26.51
CA THR A 246 -4.94 10.83 27.15
C THR A 246 -4.98 12.09 26.29
N GLY A 247 -5.76 13.08 26.74
CA GLY A 247 -5.98 14.35 26.05
C GLY A 247 -7.42 14.84 26.23
N VAL A 248 -7.62 16.15 26.05
CA VAL A 248 -8.98 16.73 26.02
C VAL A 248 -9.77 16.08 24.89
N GLN A 249 -10.95 15.54 25.23
CA GLN A 249 -11.87 14.85 24.32
C GLN A 249 -11.26 13.67 23.52
N ALA A 250 -10.16 13.06 23.99
CA ALA A 250 -9.65 11.81 23.42
C ALA A 250 -10.71 10.69 23.55
N LEU A 251 -11.01 9.98 22.45
CA LEU A 251 -12.07 8.95 22.37
C LEU A 251 -13.46 9.40 22.90
N PHE A 252 -13.80 10.70 22.81
CA PHE A 252 -15.03 11.26 23.41
C PHE A 252 -16.32 10.50 23.05
N SER A 253 -16.52 10.19 21.76
CA SER A 253 -17.74 9.53 21.26
C SER A 253 -17.73 8.01 21.32
N ASN A 254 -16.68 7.39 21.87
CA ASN A 254 -16.57 5.92 21.94
C ASN A 254 -17.73 5.37 22.74
N THR A 255 -18.39 4.30 22.27
CA THR A 255 -19.45 3.62 23.00
C THR A 255 -19.06 2.17 23.27
N THR A 256 -18.80 1.41 22.20
CA THR A 256 -18.53 -0.04 22.27
C THR A 256 -17.16 -0.43 21.71
N GLY A 257 -16.37 0.51 21.19
CA GLY A 257 -15.01 0.24 20.70
C GLY A 257 -14.06 -0.14 21.84
N SER A 258 -13.22 -1.15 21.61
CA SER A 258 -12.23 -1.64 22.59
C SER A 258 -10.82 -1.57 22.03
N ASP A 259 -9.81 -1.67 22.91
CA ASP A 259 -8.40 -1.81 22.53
C ASP A 259 -7.84 -0.61 21.74
N ASN A 260 -8.46 0.58 21.89
CA ASN A 260 -8.00 1.80 21.24
C ASN A 260 -7.04 2.59 22.14
N THR A 261 -5.96 3.12 21.55
CA THR A 261 -5.05 4.07 22.20
C THR A 261 -5.17 5.44 21.53
N ALA A 262 -5.53 6.48 22.26
CA ALA A 262 -5.70 7.84 21.79
C ALA A 262 -4.90 8.82 22.68
N ILE A 263 -3.84 9.41 22.13
CA ILE A 263 -2.92 10.31 22.84
C ILE A 263 -2.84 11.64 22.08
N GLY A 264 -3.56 12.64 22.57
CA GLY A 264 -3.66 13.95 21.94
C GLY A 264 -5.05 14.56 22.07
N VAL A 265 -5.16 15.89 21.91
CA VAL A 265 -6.44 16.58 21.86
C VAL A 265 -7.24 16.08 20.65
N ASN A 266 -8.49 15.67 20.88
CA ASN A 266 -9.39 15.07 19.89
C ASN A 266 -8.86 13.81 19.17
N ALA A 267 -7.86 13.11 19.70
CA ALA A 267 -7.42 11.83 19.13
C ALA A 267 -8.59 10.82 19.18
N LEU A 268 -8.92 10.19 18.04
CA LEU A 268 -10.08 9.29 17.88
C LEU A 268 -11.43 9.88 18.35
N LEU A 269 -11.60 11.22 18.31
CA LEU A 269 -12.78 11.94 18.85
C LEU A 269 -14.13 11.30 18.51
N ARG A 270 -14.33 10.93 17.23
CA ARG A 270 -15.62 10.48 16.69
C ARG A 270 -15.80 8.95 16.65
N ASN A 271 -14.82 8.18 17.12
CA ASN A 271 -14.90 6.72 17.14
C ASN A 271 -16.14 6.29 17.92
N THR A 272 -16.96 5.39 17.39
CA THR A 272 -18.11 4.84 18.13
C THR A 272 -17.87 3.38 18.47
N SER A 273 -17.48 2.58 17.47
CA SER A 273 -17.38 1.12 17.56
C SER A 273 -16.12 0.55 16.92
N GLY A 274 -15.22 1.39 16.38
CA GLY A 274 -13.91 0.96 15.92
C GLY A 274 -13.06 0.45 17.09
N GLY A 275 -12.29 -0.61 16.86
CA GLY A 275 -11.37 -1.19 17.84
C GLY A 275 -9.96 -1.35 17.28
N GLU A 276 -9.00 -1.65 18.16
CA GLU A 276 -7.59 -1.87 17.82
C GLU A 276 -6.89 -0.64 17.18
N ASN A 277 -7.45 0.57 17.31
CA ASN A 277 -6.87 1.77 16.69
C ASN A 277 -5.88 2.48 17.62
N THR A 278 -4.70 2.84 17.10
CA THR A 278 -3.71 3.70 17.78
C THR A 278 -3.66 5.08 17.12
N ALA A 279 -3.82 6.15 17.88
CA ALA A 279 -3.87 7.53 17.43
C ALA A 279 -3.05 8.45 18.35
N THR A 280 -1.83 8.81 17.94
CA THR A 280 -0.92 9.67 18.70
C THR A 280 -0.67 10.97 17.95
N GLY A 281 -1.33 12.04 18.38
CA GLY A 281 -1.27 13.36 17.76
C GLY A 281 -2.58 14.13 17.90
N VAL A 282 -2.51 15.46 17.85
CA VAL A 282 -3.72 16.31 17.83
C VAL A 282 -4.51 16.03 16.56
N ASN A 283 -5.81 15.74 16.73
CA ASN A 283 -6.74 15.33 15.66
C ASN A 283 -6.30 14.06 14.87
N ALA A 284 -5.45 13.19 15.43
CA ALA A 284 -5.13 11.90 14.80
C ALA A 284 -6.37 10.98 14.82
N LEU A 285 -6.72 10.36 13.67
CA LEU A 285 -7.94 9.56 13.48
C LEU A 285 -9.25 10.26 13.95
N LEU A 286 -9.28 11.60 13.91
CA LEU A 286 -10.40 12.45 14.39
C LEU A 286 -11.79 11.96 13.95
N GLY A 287 -11.91 11.57 12.68
CA GLY A 287 -13.16 11.21 12.02
C GLY A 287 -13.54 9.73 12.08
N ASN A 288 -12.69 8.85 12.63
CA ASN A 288 -12.94 7.40 12.64
C ASN A 288 -14.32 7.10 13.22
N LEU A 289 -15.10 6.25 12.58
CA LEU A 289 -16.43 5.87 13.07
C LEU A 289 -16.43 4.40 13.49
N ALA A 290 -16.10 3.53 12.53
CA ALA A 290 -16.08 2.08 12.70
C ALA A 290 -14.83 1.39 12.13
N GLY A 291 -13.87 2.15 11.57
CA GLY A 291 -12.59 1.60 11.11
C GLY A 291 -11.80 0.93 12.24
N THR A 292 -11.11 -0.18 11.93
CA THR A 292 -10.37 -1.00 12.90
C THR A 292 -8.89 -1.16 12.53
N ALA A 293 -8.06 -1.49 13.52
CA ALA A 293 -6.63 -1.80 13.34
C ALA A 293 -5.83 -0.68 12.62
N ASN A 294 -6.25 0.59 12.75
CA ASN A 294 -5.52 1.72 12.15
C ASN A 294 -4.48 2.29 13.12
N THR A 295 -3.28 2.58 12.63
CA THR A 295 -2.23 3.29 13.37
C THR A 295 -2.00 4.67 12.75
N ALA A 296 -2.17 5.73 13.53
CA ALA A 296 -1.99 7.12 13.12
C ALA A 296 -1.07 7.85 14.10
N THR A 297 0.04 8.39 13.60
CA THR A 297 1.06 9.09 14.40
C THR A 297 1.44 10.40 13.72
N GLY A 298 1.11 11.52 14.35
CA GLY A 298 1.29 12.86 13.79
C GLY A 298 0.03 13.72 13.82
N TRP A 299 0.20 15.02 13.59
CA TRP A 299 -0.91 15.98 13.48
C TRP A 299 -1.76 15.69 12.23
N LEU A 300 -3.07 15.54 12.40
CA LEU A 300 -4.04 15.18 11.34
C LEU A 300 -3.71 13.89 10.56
N ALA A 301 -2.93 12.96 11.13
CA ALA A 301 -2.74 11.64 10.54
C ALA A 301 -4.08 10.87 10.51
N LEU A 302 -4.46 10.32 9.35
CA LEU A 302 -5.75 9.62 9.10
C LEU A 302 -7.00 10.42 9.54
N ALA A 303 -6.95 11.75 9.52
CA ALA A 303 -7.95 12.61 10.16
C ALA A 303 -9.41 12.38 9.73
N THR A 304 -9.69 12.05 8.47
CA THR A 304 -11.07 11.84 7.98
C THR A 304 -11.47 10.37 7.77
N ASN A 305 -10.64 9.40 8.21
CA ASN A 305 -10.98 7.98 8.05
C ASN A 305 -12.38 7.72 8.64
N ILE A 306 -13.26 7.00 7.93
CA ILE A 306 -14.61 6.70 8.42
C ILE A 306 -14.69 5.21 8.76
N ASN A 307 -14.46 4.38 7.74
CA ASN A 307 -14.62 2.93 7.76
C ASN A 307 -13.37 2.17 7.27
N GLY A 308 -12.30 2.87 6.88
CA GLY A 308 -11.06 2.23 6.43
C GLY A 308 -10.39 1.44 7.55
N GLY A 309 -9.87 0.24 7.24
CA GLY A 309 -9.21 -0.64 8.21
C GLY A 309 -7.75 -0.94 7.86
N GLY A 310 -6.95 -1.24 8.87
CA GLY A 310 -5.56 -1.69 8.70
C GLY A 310 -4.61 -0.64 8.09
N ASN A 311 -4.94 0.66 8.17
CA ASN A 311 -4.09 1.70 7.62
C ASN A 311 -3.01 2.13 8.64
N THR A 312 -1.79 2.36 8.16
CA THR A 312 -0.67 2.92 8.95
C THR A 312 -0.29 4.29 8.41
N ALA A 313 -0.29 5.31 9.25
CA ALA A 313 0.05 6.70 8.92
C ALA A 313 1.08 7.25 9.93
N GLY A 314 2.27 7.59 9.47
CA GLY A 314 3.35 8.19 10.25
C GLY A 314 3.84 9.49 9.62
N GLY A 315 3.41 10.63 10.15
CA GLY A 315 3.73 11.95 9.65
C GLY A 315 2.58 12.94 9.83
N ALA A 316 2.89 14.24 9.81
CA ALA A 316 1.85 15.26 9.70
C ALA A 316 1.12 15.11 8.35
N GLY A 317 -0.22 15.14 8.37
CA GLY A 317 -1.05 15.01 7.15
C GLY A 317 -1.04 13.62 6.47
N ALA A 318 -0.32 12.62 7.00
CA ALA A 318 -0.26 11.29 6.38
C ALA A 318 -1.67 10.65 6.32
N LEU A 319 -2.10 10.23 5.13
CA LEU A 319 -3.45 9.69 4.85
C LEU A 319 -4.62 10.59 5.33
N GLN A 320 -4.43 11.91 5.45
CA GLN A 320 -5.40 12.84 6.05
C GLN A 320 -6.83 12.68 5.52
N SER A 321 -6.99 12.58 4.19
CA SER A 321 -8.29 12.58 3.50
C SER A 321 -8.89 11.18 3.29
N ASN A 322 -8.28 10.12 3.82
CA ASN A 322 -8.78 8.75 3.68
C ASN A 322 -10.22 8.68 4.19
N THR A 323 -11.13 7.99 3.49
CA THR A 323 -12.53 7.84 3.92
C THR A 323 -12.90 6.37 4.12
N SER A 324 -12.57 5.52 3.15
CA SER A 324 -12.77 4.07 3.23
C SER A 324 -11.62 3.23 2.66
N GLY A 325 -10.53 3.86 2.20
CA GLY A 325 -9.31 3.15 1.81
C GLY A 325 -8.77 2.30 2.95
N SER A 326 -8.30 1.10 2.64
CA SER A 326 -7.85 0.09 3.62
C SER A 326 -6.50 -0.51 3.22
N SER A 327 -5.77 -1.01 4.22
CA SER A 327 -4.43 -1.60 4.07
C SER A 327 -3.39 -0.64 3.45
N ASN A 328 -3.55 0.67 3.61
CA ASN A 328 -2.57 1.65 3.10
C ASN A 328 -1.49 1.95 4.16
N THR A 329 -0.23 2.05 3.73
CA THR A 329 0.89 2.48 4.56
C THR A 329 1.42 3.82 4.04
N ALA A 330 1.47 4.84 4.91
CA ALA A 330 1.97 6.18 4.61
C ALA A 330 3.00 6.59 5.68
N SER A 331 4.23 6.86 5.27
CA SER A 331 5.33 7.27 6.15
C SER A 331 6.05 8.47 5.55
N GLY A 332 5.91 9.63 6.18
CA GLY A 332 6.35 10.93 5.68
C GLY A 332 5.26 11.99 5.79
N ALA A 333 5.66 13.27 5.83
CA ALA A 333 4.71 14.38 5.80
C ALA A 333 3.93 14.39 4.47
N ASP A 334 2.60 14.55 4.56
CA ASP A 334 1.65 14.58 3.44
C ASP A 334 1.72 13.36 2.49
N ALA A 335 2.21 12.21 2.97
CA ALA A 335 2.19 10.95 2.23
C ALA A 335 0.73 10.44 2.11
N LEU A 336 0.30 10.10 0.88
CA LEU A 336 -1.09 9.68 0.56
C LEU A 336 -2.19 10.66 1.03
N VAL A 337 -1.88 11.96 1.16
CA VAL A 337 -2.75 12.96 1.82
C VAL A 337 -4.16 13.07 1.24
N THR A 338 -4.35 12.93 -0.09
CA THR A 338 -5.68 12.99 -0.73
C THR A 338 -6.35 11.63 -0.98
N ASN A 339 -5.76 10.51 -0.54
CA ASN A 339 -6.35 9.18 -0.79
C ASN A 339 -7.77 9.15 -0.22
N THR A 340 -8.76 8.61 -0.94
CA THR A 340 -10.15 8.51 -0.45
C THR A 340 -10.56 7.05 -0.29
N THR A 341 -10.51 6.31 -1.40
CA THR A 341 -10.94 4.89 -1.47
C THR A 341 -9.86 3.95 -2.02
N GLY A 342 -8.68 4.47 -2.39
CA GLY A 342 -7.53 3.66 -2.80
C GLY A 342 -7.09 2.69 -1.69
N ASN A 343 -6.74 1.46 -2.09
CA ASN A 343 -6.41 0.35 -1.18
C ASN A 343 -5.01 -0.21 -1.47
N ASN A 344 -4.38 -0.81 -0.45
CA ASN A 344 -3.09 -1.51 -0.57
C ASN A 344 -1.94 -0.64 -1.13
N ASN A 345 -1.98 0.69 -0.92
CA ASN A 345 -0.90 1.58 -1.36
C ASN A 345 0.19 1.71 -0.28
N THR A 346 1.45 1.75 -0.70
CA THR A 346 2.60 2.03 0.18
C THR A 346 3.28 3.32 -0.26
N ALA A 347 3.33 4.32 0.61
CA ALA A 347 4.00 5.60 0.40
C ALA A 347 5.04 5.84 1.49
N ALA A 348 6.32 5.90 1.14
CA ALA A 348 7.44 6.10 2.05
C ALA A 348 8.32 7.27 1.57
N GLY A 349 8.05 8.46 2.08
CA GLY A 349 8.69 9.72 1.69
C GLY A 349 7.71 10.89 1.78
N ALA A 350 8.22 12.09 2.04
CA ALA A 350 7.37 13.28 2.06
C ALA A 350 6.71 13.51 0.67
N ALA A 351 5.40 13.77 0.68
CA ALA A 351 4.54 13.89 -0.51
C ALA A 351 4.61 12.71 -1.50
N ALA A 352 4.97 11.50 -1.04
CA ALA A 352 4.80 10.28 -1.83
C ALA A 352 3.31 9.97 -2.02
N LEU A 353 2.88 9.66 -3.25
CA LEU A 353 1.47 9.45 -3.64
C LEU A 353 0.50 10.58 -3.20
N PHE A 354 0.99 11.82 -3.11
CA PHE A 354 0.25 12.98 -2.56
C PHE A 354 -1.17 13.14 -3.13
N ASN A 355 -1.34 13.12 -4.47
CA ASN A 355 -2.63 13.35 -5.15
C ASN A 355 -3.46 12.07 -5.40
N ASN A 356 -3.07 10.91 -4.85
CA ASN A 356 -3.80 9.66 -5.07
C ASN A 356 -5.24 9.82 -4.55
N THR A 357 -6.24 9.33 -5.28
CA THR A 357 -7.64 9.38 -4.83
C THR A 357 -8.22 7.97 -4.74
N THR A 358 -8.26 7.26 -5.88
CA THR A 358 -8.80 5.89 -5.99
C THR A 358 -7.77 4.87 -6.45
N GLY A 359 -6.56 5.29 -6.85
CA GLY A 359 -5.47 4.41 -7.24
C GLY A 359 -5.14 3.38 -6.16
N ALA A 360 -4.86 2.14 -6.55
CA ALA A 360 -4.66 1.00 -5.64
C ALA A 360 -3.42 0.19 -5.99
N GLY A 361 -2.84 -0.49 -4.99
CA GLY A 361 -1.66 -1.35 -5.18
C GLY A 361 -0.38 -0.61 -5.61
N ASN A 362 -0.32 0.72 -5.44
CA ASN A 362 0.87 1.49 -5.81
C ASN A 362 1.92 1.48 -4.69
N THR A 363 3.19 1.34 -5.05
CA THR A 363 4.34 1.48 -4.15
C THR A 363 5.16 2.70 -4.56
N ALA A 364 5.37 3.64 -3.64
CA ALA A 364 6.05 4.92 -3.87
C ALA A 364 7.05 5.19 -2.75
N ILE A 365 8.34 4.99 -3.01
CA ILE A 365 9.42 5.09 -2.01
C ILE A 365 10.37 6.21 -2.45
N GLY A 366 10.21 7.39 -1.87
CA GLY A 366 11.03 8.57 -2.18
C GLY A 366 10.26 9.89 -2.11
N PHE A 367 10.99 11.00 -1.94
CA PHE A 367 10.40 12.34 -1.97
C PHE A 367 9.71 12.61 -3.32
N ASN A 368 8.41 12.91 -3.27
CA ASN A 368 7.52 13.08 -4.43
C ASN A 368 7.44 11.86 -5.39
N ALA A 369 7.73 10.63 -4.95
CA ALA A 369 7.45 9.43 -5.75
C ALA A 369 5.94 9.31 -6.03
N LEU A 370 5.55 9.09 -7.29
CA LEU A 370 4.13 9.03 -7.75
C LEU A 370 3.26 10.22 -7.29
N ARG A 371 3.84 11.42 -7.07
CA ARG A 371 3.13 12.56 -6.46
C ARG A 371 1.81 12.94 -7.15
N SER A 372 1.76 12.84 -8.48
CA SER A 372 0.62 13.30 -9.28
C SER A 372 -0.37 12.18 -9.64
N ASN A 373 -0.16 10.96 -9.13
CA ASN A 373 -1.02 9.80 -9.40
C ASN A 373 -2.42 10.10 -8.88
N THR A 374 -3.48 9.84 -9.66
CA THR A 374 -4.86 10.07 -9.21
C THR A 374 -5.62 8.75 -9.10
N THR A 375 -5.81 8.07 -10.23
CA THR A 375 -6.58 6.82 -10.35
C THR A 375 -5.74 5.63 -10.81
N ALA A 376 -4.47 5.85 -11.20
CA ALA A 376 -3.59 4.79 -11.66
C ALA A 376 -3.24 3.77 -10.56
N PHE A 377 -2.94 2.54 -10.98
CA PHE A 377 -2.84 1.39 -10.09
C PHE A 377 -1.68 0.46 -10.47
N ASN A 378 -1.23 -0.35 -9.51
CA ASN A 378 -0.13 -1.31 -9.64
C ASN A 378 1.21 -0.71 -10.12
N ASN A 379 1.48 0.58 -9.87
CA ASN A 379 2.78 1.18 -10.18
C ASN A 379 3.78 0.99 -9.03
N THR A 380 5.05 0.76 -9.38
CA THR A 380 6.18 0.79 -8.43
C THR A 380 7.11 1.93 -8.79
N ALA A 381 7.37 2.84 -7.85
CA ALA A 381 8.19 4.03 -8.01
C ALA A 381 9.18 4.16 -6.84
N THR A 382 10.42 3.76 -7.06
CA THR A 382 11.50 3.84 -6.07
C THR A 382 12.50 4.91 -6.49
N GLY A 383 12.72 5.91 -5.65
CA GLY A 383 13.61 7.04 -5.90
C GLY A 383 12.90 8.40 -5.90
N GLN A 384 13.68 9.47 -5.70
CA GLN A 384 13.17 10.84 -5.68
C GLN A 384 12.56 11.21 -7.04
N GLY A 385 11.28 11.57 -7.04
CA GLY A 385 10.55 11.95 -8.25
C GLY A 385 10.37 10.83 -9.28
N ALA A 386 10.50 9.56 -8.90
CA ALA A 386 10.10 8.45 -9.77
C ALA A 386 8.59 8.53 -10.08
N LEU A 387 8.22 8.43 -11.36
CA LEU A 387 6.83 8.60 -11.86
C LEU A 387 6.13 9.88 -11.35
N LEU A 388 6.88 10.98 -11.15
CA LEU A 388 6.41 12.25 -10.56
C LEU A 388 5.10 12.79 -11.16
N ASN A 389 4.99 12.77 -12.49
CA ASN A 389 3.86 13.35 -13.24
C ASN A 389 2.83 12.31 -13.70
N ASN A 390 2.97 11.03 -13.31
CA ASN A 390 2.03 9.97 -13.68
C ASN A 390 0.66 10.27 -13.07
N THR A 391 -0.41 10.23 -13.86
CA THR A 391 -1.78 10.50 -13.40
C THR A 391 -2.65 9.24 -13.49
N THR A 392 -2.65 8.59 -14.66
CA THR A 392 -3.47 7.41 -14.97
C THR A 392 -2.70 6.24 -15.57
N GLY A 393 -1.40 6.38 -15.83
CA GLY A 393 -0.56 5.28 -16.33
C GLY A 393 -0.40 4.16 -15.30
N ALA A 394 -0.68 2.92 -15.68
CA ALA A 394 -0.73 1.76 -14.77
C ALA A 394 0.38 0.74 -15.05
N PHE A 395 0.65 -0.15 -14.07
CA PHE A 395 1.65 -1.23 -14.19
C PHE A 395 3.09 -0.78 -14.50
N ASN A 396 3.44 0.49 -14.29
CA ASN A 396 4.80 0.98 -14.54
C ASN A 396 5.75 0.59 -13.38
N THR A 397 6.98 0.23 -13.70
CA THR A 397 8.07 0.02 -12.75
C THR A 397 9.16 1.05 -13.01
N ALA A 398 9.39 1.94 -12.05
CA ALA A 398 10.39 3.00 -12.11
C ALA A 398 11.33 2.90 -10.91
N ASP A 399 12.60 2.55 -11.14
CA ASP A 399 13.65 2.55 -10.11
C ASP A 399 14.75 3.57 -10.45
N GLY A 400 15.06 4.45 -9.50
CA GLY A 400 16.09 5.49 -9.61
C GLY A 400 15.58 6.93 -9.50
N TYR A 401 16.53 7.86 -9.50
CA TYR A 401 16.26 9.30 -9.46
C TYR A 401 15.56 9.77 -10.73
N ARG A 402 14.37 10.39 -10.62
CA ARG A 402 13.54 10.90 -11.73
C ARG A 402 13.21 9.88 -12.84
N THR A 403 13.22 8.60 -12.51
CA THR A 403 12.86 7.54 -13.44
C THR A 403 11.39 7.67 -13.87
N LEU A 404 11.11 7.66 -15.18
CA LEU A 404 9.80 7.93 -15.79
C LEU A 404 9.12 9.24 -15.29
N SER A 405 9.88 10.27 -14.86
CA SER A 405 9.27 11.41 -14.15
C SER A 405 8.28 12.24 -14.99
N ASN A 406 8.37 12.17 -16.32
CA ASN A 406 7.50 12.88 -17.26
C ASN A 406 6.37 12.02 -17.85
N ASN A 407 6.32 10.72 -17.53
CA ASN A 407 5.22 9.86 -17.93
C ASN A 407 3.94 10.33 -17.24
N THR A 408 2.86 10.52 -17.98
CA THR A 408 1.54 10.96 -17.48
C THR A 408 0.52 9.83 -17.59
N THR A 409 0.39 9.22 -18.77
CA THR A 409 -0.63 8.20 -19.07
C THR A 409 -0.06 6.87 -19.56
N GLY A 410 1.24 6.82 -19.91
CA GLY A 410 1.87 5.60 -20.43
C GLY A 410 1.88 4.47 -19.38
N SER A 411 1.67 3.24 -19.83
CA SER A 411 1.44 2.07 -18.99
C SER A 411 2.36 0.89 -19.35
N SER A 412 2.54 -0.02 -18.39
CA SER A 412 3.40 -1.22 -18.54
C SER A 412 4.88 -0.92 -18.87
N ASN A 413 5.37 0.29 -18.58
CA ASN A 413 6.77 0.64 -18.84
C ASN A 413 7.68 0.16 -17.69
N ILE A 414 8.87 -0.34 -18.04
CA ILE A 414 9.92 -0.70 -17.08
C ILE A 414 11.11 0.24 -17.30
N ALA A 415 11.48 1.02 -16.30
CA ALA A 415 12.63 1.92 -16.38
C ALA A 415 13.51 1.77 -15.14
N LEU A 416 14.82 1.62 -15.36
CA LEU A 416 15.81 1.30 -14.33
C LEU A 416 17.05 2.19 -14.47
N GLY A 417 17.37 2.93 -13.40
CA GLY A 417 18.53 3.82 -13.31
C GLY A 417 18.19 5.31 -13.41
N SER A 418 19.15 6.16 -13.02
CA SER A 418 18.95 7.62 -12.91
C SER A 418 18.51 8.26 -14.24
N ASN A 419 17.35 8.92 -14.23
CA ASN A 419 16.67 9.51 -15.38
C ASN A 419 16.31 8.50 -16.49
N ALA A 420 16.16 7.21 -16.17
CA ALA A 420 15.69 6.24 -17.16
C ALA A 420 14.24 6.53 -17.57
N GLY A 421 13.92 6.45 -18.86
CA GLY A 421 12.62 6.82 -19.41
C GLY A 421 12.20 8.28 -19.18
N LEU A 422 13.12 9.19 -18.88
CA LEU A 422 12.82 10.62 -18.63
C LEU A 422 12.05 11.31 -19.77
N ASN A 423 12.26 10.88 -21.02
CA ASN A 423 11.60 11.46 -22.19
C ASN A 423 10.23 10.83 -22.50
N LEU A 424 9.86 9.70 -21.87
CA LEU A 424 8.54 9.10 -22.05
C LEU A 424 7.46 9.97 -21.42
N THR A 425 6.34 10.11 -22.14
CA THR A 425 5.18 10.93 -21.74
C THR A 425 3.89 10.11 -21.75
N THR A 426 3.58 9.46 -22.86
CA THR A 426 2.32 8.70 -23.06
C THR A 426 2.55 7.34 -23.72
N GLY A 427 3.79 6.88 -23.80
CA GLY A 427 4.16 5.61 -24.45
C GLY A 427 3.89 4.40 -23.56
N ASP A 428 3.45 3.29 -24.15
CA ASP A 428 3.16 2.04 -23.43
C ASP A 428 4.21 0.95 -23.73
N ASN A 429 4.39 0.02 -22.78
CA ASN A 429 5.18 -1.22 -22.92
C ASN A 429 6.67 -1.03 -23.26
N ASN A 430 7.28 0.09 -22.89
CA ASN A 430 8.70 0.34 -23.14
C ASN A 430 9.60 -0.23 -22.03
N ILE A 431 10.87 -0.50 -22.36
CA ILE A 431 11.89 -0.94 -21.40
C ILE A 431 13.15 -0.06 -21.54
N ASP A 432 13.38 0.83 -20.57
CA ASP A 432 14.50 1.78 -20.53
C ASP A 432 15.50 1.42 -19.42
N ILE A 433 16.64 0.80 -19.76
CA ILE A 433 17.68 0.42 -18.79
C ILE A 433 18.87 1.36 -18.94
N GLY A 434 19.02 2.32 -18.04
CA GLY A 434 20.05 3.36 -18.12
C GLY A 434 19.93 4.28 -19.35
N SER A 435 18.77 4.28 -20.00
CA SER A 435 18.47 5.06 -21.21
C SER A 435 17.35 6.06 -20.92
N PRO A 436 17.41 7.31 -21.42
CA PRO A 436 16.39 8.32 -21.11
C PRO A 436 15.07 8.15 -21.88
N GLY A 437 14.89 7.09 -22.68
CA GLY A 437 13.76 6.94 -23.61
C GLY A 437 13.75 7.96 -24.75
N ALA A 438 12.75 7.88 -25.62
CA ALA A 438 12.36 8.93 -26.55
C ALA A 438 10.83 9.14 -26.50
N ALA A 439 10.37 10.38 -26.72
CA ALA A 439 8.99 10.78 -26.45
C ALA A 439 7.91 10.13 -27.35
N GLY A 440 8.31 9.42 -28.42
CA GLY A 440 7.42 8.68 -29.32
C GLY A 440 7.54 7.16 -29.19
N ASP A 441 8.26 6.64 -28.20
CA ASP A 441 8.46 5.20 -28.03
C ASP A 441 7.20 4.51 -27.49
N ALA A 442 6.79 3.42 -28.13
CA ALA A 442 5.82 2.46 -27.62
C ALA A 442 6.23 1.04 -28.03
N GLY A 443 6.32 0.12 -27.07
CA GLY A 443 6.86 -1.22 -27.28
C GLY A 443 8.37 -1.28 -27.58
N VAL A 444 9.13 -0.23 -27.22
CA VAL A 444 10.57 -0.10 -27.54
C VAL A 444 11.43 -0.51 -26.34
N ILE A 445 12.52 -1.24 -26.60
CA ILE A 445 13.56 -1.55 -25.62
C ILE A 445 14.78 -0.68 -25.91
N ARG A 446 15.27 0.08 -24.92
CA ARG A 446 16.53 0.84 -24.98
C ARG A 446 17.42 0.48 -23.80
N ILE A 447 18.69 0.20 -24.08
CA ILE A 447 19.68 -0.19 -23.08
C ILE A 447 20.90 0.71 -23.25
N GLY A 448 21.28 1.40 -22.17
CA GLY A 448 22.38 2.35 -22.14
C GLY A 448 22.08 3.69 -22.81
N LYS A 449 23.07 4.59 -22.78
CA LYS A 449 22.98 5.95 -23.32
C LYS A 449 24.18 6.21 -24.25
N PRO A 450 23.99 6.61 -25.51
CA PRO A 450 25.08 6.73 -26.50
C PRO A 450 26.27 7.61 -26.07
N SER A 451 26.06 8.61 -25.21
CA SER A 451 27.14 9.47 -24.70
C SER A 451 28.09 8.81 -23.69
N THR A 452 27.79 7.59 -23.21
CA THR A 452 28.45 6.96 -22.05
C THR A 452 28.55 5.44 -22.13
N THR A 453 27.69 4.77 -22.91
CA THR A 453 27.72 3.31 -23.10
C THR A 453 28.60 2.98 -24.31
N THR A 454 29.80 2.47 -24.04
CA THR A 454 30.81 2.16 -25.07
C THR A 454 30.72 0.74 -25.65
N GLY A 455 29.86 -0.13 -25.10
CA GLY A 455 29.64 -1.48 -25.61
C GLY A 455 28.54 -2.23 -24.85
N THR A 456 28.03 -3.29 -25.46
CA THR A 456 26.93 -4.12 -24.93
C THR A 456 27.37 -5.58 -24.88
N LEU A 457 27.62 -6.11 -23.69
CA LEU A 457 28.06 -7.49 -23.48
C LEU A 457 26.90 -8.35 -22.98
N VAL A 458 26.41 -9.26 -23.83
CA VAL A 458 25.32 -10.19 -23.48
C VAL A 458 25.90 -11.57 -23.19
N ALA A 459 25.91 -11.95 -21.91
CA ALA A 459 26.38 -13.26 -21.48
C ALA A 459 25.53 -14.38 -22.10
N GLY A 460 26.18 -15.49 -22.47
CA GLY A 460 25.51 -16.68 -22.99
C GLY A 460 25.24 -16.72 -24.49
N ILE A 461 25.57 -15.68 -25.28
CA ILE A 461 25.50 -15.75 -26.75
C ILE A 461 26.72 -16.50 -27.33
N TRP A 462 27.93 -16.13 -26.91
CA TRP A 462 29.16 -16.69 -27.47
C TRP A 462 29.27 -18.21 -27.27
N GLY A 463 29.64 -18.94 -28.32
CA GLY A 463 29.80 -20.39 -28.30
C GLY A 463 28.51 -21.20 -28.20
N LYS A 464 27.33 -20.62 -28.46
CA LYS A 464 26.04 -21.36 -28.49
C LYS A 464 25.53 -21.55 -29.92
N THR A 465 25.50 -22.80 -30.36
CA THR A 465 24.98 -23.18 -31.68
C THR A 465 23.45 -23.13 -31.71
N VAL A 466 22.89 -22.50 -32.75
CA VAL A 466 21.46 -22.50 -33.06
C VAL A 466 21.27 -23.20 -34.41
N ALA A 467 20.51 -24.31 -34.44
CA ALA A 467 20.38 -25.17 -35.62
C ALA A 467 19.46 -24.62 -36.72
N SER A 468 18.60 -23.65 -36.39
CA SER A 468 17.75 -22.94 -37.35
C SER A 468 17.41 -21.55 -36.80
N GLY A 469 17.60 -20.51 -37.61
CA GLY A 469 17.40 -19.12 -37.21
C GLY A 469 17.74 -18.15 -38.35
N ALA A 470 17.47 -16.86 -38.13
CA ALA A 470 17.86 -15.78 -39.03
C ALA A 470 18.99 -14.95 -38.41
N GLY A 471 19.90 -14.45 -39.23
CA GLY A 471 20.94 -13.52 -38.79
C GLY A 471 20.35 -12.21 -38.28
N VAL A 472 20.80 -11.76 -37.12
CA VAL A 472 20.43 -10.44 -36.56
C VAL A 472 21.32 -9.37 -37.21
N ILE A 473 20.69 -8.29 -37.66
CA ILE A 473 21.35 -7.10 -38.22
C ILE A 473 21.07 -5.87 -37.34
N ILE A 474 21.86 -4.82 -37.53
CA ILE A 474 21.72 -3.52 -36.86
C ILE A 474 21.42 -2.45 -37.94
N SER A 475 20.43 -1.59 -37.71
CA SER A 475 20.15 -0.41 -38.56
C SER A 475 21.17 0.71 -38.33
N SER A 476 21.21 1.73 -39.21
CA SER A 476 21.98 2.96 -38.96
C SER A 476 21.57 3.68 -37.66
N SER A 477 20.32 3.50 -37.21
CA SER A 477 19.78 4.01 -35.94
C SER A 477 19.97 3.06 -34.74
N GLY A 478 20.80 2.02 -34.87
CA GLY A 478 21.11 1.08 -33.78
C GLY A 478 20.04 0.03 -33.46
N GLN A 479 18.96 -0.05 -34.24
CA GLN A 479 17.88 -1.02 -34.03
C GLN A 479 18.30 -2.43 -34.48
N LEU A 480 18.12 -3.42 -33.59
CA LEU A 480 18.29 -4.84 -33.92
C LEU A 480 17.09 -5.37 -34.72
N GLY A 481 17.33 -6.16 -35.75
CA GLY A 481 16.29 -6.75 -36.60
C GLY A 481 16.75 -7.95 -37.44
N THR A 482 15.90 -8.42 -38.35
CA THR A 482 16.24 -9.51 -39.30
C THR A 482 15.79 -9.14 -40.71
N ILE A 483 16.49 -9.65 -41.74
CA ILE A 483 16.14 -9.43 -43.15
C ILE A 483 15.10 -10.46 -43.58
N GLN A 484 14.02 -10.01 -44.23
CA GLN A 484 12.96 -10.86 -44.77
C GLN A 484 13.04 -10.94 -46.30
N SER A 485 12.96 -12.16 -46.86
CA SER A 485 13.20 -12.41 -48.29
C SER A 485 12.04 -13.09 -49.03
N SER A 486 10.94 -13.43 -48.35
CA SER A 486 9.74 -13.98 -48.98
C SER A 486 9.09 -12.98 -49.95
N ALA A 487 8.48 -13.47 -51.03
CA ALA A 487 7.73 -12.65 -51.99
C ALA A 487 6.61 -11.81 -51.34
N ARG A 488 6.08 -12.23 -50.18
CA ARG A 488 5.09 -11.46 -49.39
C ARG A 488 5.58 -10.10 -48.90
N TYR A 489 6.90 -9.87 -48.88
CA TYR A 489 7.54 -8.65 -48.40
C TYR A 489 8.28 -7.91 -49.53
N LYS A 490 7.93 -8.19 -50.79
CA LYS A 490 8.60 -7.67 -51.99
C LYS A 490 7.58 -7.24 -53.03
N GLN A 491 7.93 -6.20 -53.77
CA GLN A 491 7.21 -5.70 -54.94
C GLN A 491 8.20 -5.54 -56.10
N ASP A 492 7.71 -5.22 -57.31
CA ASP A 492 8.52 -4.89 -58.49
C ASP A 492 9.57 -5.96 -58.87
N ILE A 493 9.25 -7.23 -58.58
CA ILE A 493 10.13 -8.39 -58.77
C ILE A 493 10.32 -8.65 -60.27
N LYS A 494 11.53 -8.37 -60.77
CA LYS A 494 11.93 -8.53 -62.17
C LYS A 494 13.35 -9.13 -62.28
N PRO A 495 13.76 -9.64 -63.45
CA PRO A 495 15.16 -10.01 -63.72
C PRO A 495 16.13 -8.86 -63.45
N MET A 496 17.36 -9.18 -63.03
CA MET A 496 18.41 -8.17 -62.78
C MET A 496 19.04 -7.63 -64.07
N ASP A 497 19.03 -8.44 -65.14
CA ASP A 497 19.60 -8.14 -66.46
C ASP A 497 20.98 -7.48 -66.40
N ARG A 498 21.11 -6.23 -66.85
CA ARG A 498 22.39 -5.50 -66.87
C ARG A 498 22.75 -4.80 -65.55
N THR A 499 21.83 -4.75 -64.58
CA THR A 499 22.03 -4.04 -63.29
C THR A 499 23.22 -4.61 -62.52
N SER A 500 23.39 -5.93 -62.56
CA SER A 500 24.46 -6.66 -61.89
C SER A 500 25.82 -6.55 -62.58
N GLU A 501 25.92 -6.05 -63.82
CA GLU A 501 27.21 -5.81 -64.50
C GLU A 501 28.06 -4.77 -63.75
N SER A 502 27.44 -3.90 -62.95
CA SER A 502 28.13 -2.93 -62.09
C SER A 502 29.12 -3.58 -61.10
N ILE A 503 28.93 -4.84 -60.71
CA ILE A 503 29.87 -5.54 -59.80
C ILE A 503 31.21 -5.86 -60.45
N LEU A 504 31.26 -5.93 -61.80
CA LEU A 504 32.45 -6.32 -62.56
C LEU A 504 33.55 -5.24 -62.53
N ALA A 505 33.20 -4.02 -62.08
CA ALA A 505 34.13 -2.91 -61.85
C ALA A 505 34.61 -2.81 -60.40
N LEU A 506 34.11 -3.64 -59.48
CA LEU A 506 34.53 -3.66 -58.08
C LEU A 506 35.91 -4.33 -57.92
N LYS A 507 36.68 -3.88 -56.93
CA LYS A 507 38.06 -4.33 -56.68
C LYS A 507 38.16 -5.02 -55.32
N PRO A 508 38.24 -6.37 -55.26
CA PRO A 508 38.53 -7.09 -54.03
C PRO A 508 39.88 -6.68 -53.44
N VAL A 509 39.93 -6.49 -52.13
CA VAL A 509 41.13 -6.14 -51.36
C VAL A 509 41.35 -7.12 -50.21
N THR A 510 42.62 -7.30 -49.83
CA THR A 510 43.01 -7.84 -48.53
C THR A 510 43.38 -6.67 -47.62
N PHE A 511 42.87 -6.65 -46.39
CA PHE A 511 43.13 -5.59 -45.42
C PHE A 511 43.32 -6.19 -44.02
N ARG A 512 43.64 -5.33 -43.04
CA ARG A 512 43.50 -5.61 -41.61
C ARG A 512 42.69 -4.46 -41.01
N TYR A 513 41.95 -4.71 -39.94
CA TYR A 513 41.45 -3.60 -39.14
C TYR A 513 42.63 -2.89 -38.45
N LYS A 514 42.36 -1.70 -37.90
CA LYS A 514 43.35 -0.97 -37.11
C LYS A 514 43.52 -1.63 -35.74
N GLU A 515 44.68 -1.43 -35.12
CA GLU A 515 45.05 -1.99 -33.81
C GLU A 515 44.07 -1.62 -32.68
N ASP A 516 43.38 -0.48 -32.77
CA ASP A 516 42.32 -0.05 -31.84
C ASP A 516 40.99 -0.81 -31.98
N LEU A 517 40.83 -1.59 -33.07
CA LEU A 517 39.63 -2.38 -33.38
C LEU A 517 39.91 -3.89 -33.42
N ASP A 518 41.13 -4.29 -33.77
CA ASP A 518 41.60 -5.67 -33.86
C ASP A 518 43.09 -5.73 -33.44
N PRO A 519 43.39 -5.93 -32.14
CA PRO A 519 44.76 -6.03 -31.64
C PRO A 519 45.53 -7.26 -32.16
N ASP A 520 44.83 -8.33 -32.55
CA ASP A 520 45.43 -9.51 -33.18
C ASP A 520 45.75 -9.26 -34.67
N GLY A 521 45.16 -8.20 -35.26
CA GLY A 521 45.42 -7.70 -36.61
C GLY A 521 45.10 -8.73 -37.68
N ILE A 522 44.00 -9.46 -37.55
CA ILE A 522 43.66 -10.64 -38.37
C ILE A 522 43.43 -10.20 -39.83
N PRO A 523 44.08 -10.84 -40.83
CA PRO A 523 43.85 -10.55 -42.25
C PRO A 523 42.39 -10.78 -42.67
N GLN A 524 41.79 -9.75 -43.27
CA GLN A 524 40.43 -9.73 -43.77
C GLN A 524 40.40 -9.59 -45.29
N PHE A 525 39.31 -10.05 -45.92
CA PHE A 525 39.09 -9.98 -47.36
C PHE A 525 37.76 -9.30 -47.64
N GLY A 526 37.69 -8.37 -48.60
CA GLY A 526 36.45 -7.63 -48.88
C GLY A 526 36.61 -6.50 -49.88
N LEU A 527 35.85 -5.44 -49.67
CA LEU A 527 35.75 -4.25 -50.53
C LEU A 527 35.83 -2.98 -49.67
N VAL A 528 36.46 -1.92 -50.19
CA VAL A 528 36.45 -0.58 -49.55
C VAL A 528 35.13 0.11 -49.87
N ALA A 529 34.36 0.51 -48.86
CA ALA A 529 33.00 1.01 -49.06
C ALA A 529 32.95 2.30 -49.89
N GLU A 530 33.91 3.21 -49.70
CA GLU A 530 34.07 4.44 -50.47
C GLU A 530 34.60 4.20 -51.90
N GLU A 531 35.02 2.98 -52.26
CA GLU A 531 35.24 2.59 -53.65
C GLU A 531 33.99 1.96 -54.27
N VAL A 532 33.25 1.15 -53.49
CA VAL A 532 31.94 0.61 -53.91
C VAL A 532 30.95 1.73 -54.23
N GLU A 533 30.87 2.78 -53.38
CA GLU A 533 29.99 3.93 -53.59
C GLU A 533 30.18 4.58 -54.97
N LYS A 534 31.43 4.70 -55.43
CA LYS A 534 31.79 5.34 -56.72
C LYS A 534 31.39 4.50 -57.94
N VAL A 535 31.24 3.19 -57.76
CA VAL A 535 30.82 2.25 -58.81
C VAL A 535 29.32 2.04 -58.79
N ASN A 536 28.72 1.87 -57.61
CA ASN A 536 27.28 1.76 -57.42
C ASN A 536 26.88 2.20 -55.98
N PRO A 537 26.26 3.38 -55.80
CA PRO A 537 25.91 3.90 -54.47
C PRO A 537 24.79 3.12 -53.78
N ASP A 538 24.02 2.29 -54.48
CA ASP A 538 22.98 1.44 -53.87
C ASP A 538 23.58 0.25 -53.11
N LEU A 539 24.88 -0.03 -53.27
CA LEU A 539 25.59 -1.15 -52.63
C LEU A 539 26.29 -0.79 -51.31
N VAL A 540 26.07 0.42 -50.78
CA VAL A 540 26.61 0.84 -49.47
C VAL A 540 25.50 1.21 -48.48
N LEU A 541 25.83 1.19 -47.19
CA LEU A 541 25.05 1.79 -46.11
C LEU A 541 25.79 3.02 -45.56
N ARG A 542 25.02 3.98 -45.08
CA ARG A 542 25.48 5.25 -44.51
C ARG A 542 25.17 5.33 -43.02
N ASP A 543 25.95 6.12 -42.29
CA ASP A 543 25.64 6.52 -40.92
C ASP A 543 24.52 7.58 -40.87
N GLU A 544 24.15 8.01 -39.66
CA GLU A 544 23.13 9.06 -39.45
C GLU A 544 23.52 10.43 -40.03
N ASN A 545 24.80 10.64 -40.34
CA ASN A 545 25.33 11.87 -40.97
C ASN A 545 25.41 11.76 -42.51
N GLY A 546 25.00 10.63 -43.10
CA GLY A 546 25.08 10.37 -44.54
C GLY A 546 26.45 9.93 -45.05
N LYS A 547 27.43 9.74 -44.17
CA LYS A 547 28.76 9.24 -44.51
C LYS A 547 28.69 7.73 -44.78
N VAL A 548 29.38 7.24 -45.81
CA VAL A 548 29.51 5.80 -46.07
C VAL A 548 30.14 5.08 -44.86
N MET A 549 29.56 3.93 -44.49
CA MET A 549 29.93 3.15 -43.31
C MET A 549 30.30 1.70 -43.65
N THR A 550 29.55 1.03 -44.55
CA THR A 550 29.81 -0.38 -44.88
C THR A 550 29.19 -0.79 -46.23
N VAL A 551 29.60 -1.94 -46.76
CA VAL A 551 29.12 -2.53 -48.02
C VAL A 551 27.96 -3.49 -47.76
N ARG A 552 26.94 -3.45 -48.60
CA ARG A 552 25.80 -4.38 -48.60
C ARG A 552 26.20 -5.71 -49.25
N TYR A 553 27.10 -6.46 -48.62
CA TYR A 553 27.65 -7.71 -49.18
C TYR A 553 26.58 -8.71 -49.65
N GLU A 554 25.43 -8.80 -48.98
CA GLU A 554 24.30 -9.65 -49.45
C GLU A 554 23.74 -9.25 -50.83
N ALA A 555 23.74 -7.96 -51.16
CA ALA A 555 23.35 -7.49 -52.49
C ALA A 555 24.42 -7.82 -53.53
N VAL A 556 25.71 -7.66 -53.17
CA VAL A 556 26.84 -8.07 -54.01
C VAL A 556 26.79 -9.57 -54.30
N ASN A 557 26.54 -10.41 -53.30
CA ASN A 557 26.38 -11.87 -53.44
C ASN A 557 25.23 -12.24 -54.40
N ALA A 558 24.08 -11.57 -54.28
CA ALA A 558 22.94 -11.81 -55.17
C ALA A 558 23.22 -11.38 -56.62
N MET A 559 23.97 -10.29 -56.83
CA MET A 559 24.37 -9.82 -58.17
C MET A 559 25.47 -10.72 -58.77
N LEU A 560 26.43 -11.20 -57.96
CA LEU A 560 27.45 -12.18 -58.37
C LEU A 560 26.80 -13.48 -58.85
N LEU A 561 25.74 -13.94 -58.18
CA LEU A 561 24.98 -15.11 -58.64
C LEU A 561 24.35 -14.87 -60.02
N ASN A 562 23.85 -13.67 -60.32
CA ASN A 562 23.28 -13.38 -61.64
C ASN A 562 24.34 -13.37 -62.75
N GLU A 563 25.50 -12.73 -62.54
CA GLU A 563 26.59 -12.75 -63.54
C GLU A 563 27.18 -14.16 -63.69
N PHE A 564 27.34 -14.94 -62.61
CA PHE A 564 27.73 -16.35 -62.69
C PHE A 564 26.75 -17.18 -63.53
N LEU A 565 25.44 -16.96 -63.35
CA LEU A 565 24.41 -17.64 -64.14
C LEU A 565 24.36 -17.18 -65.61
N LYS A 566 24.78 -15.95 -65.94
CA LYS A 566 25.02 -15.53 -67.33
C LYS A 566 26.21 -16.28 -67.92
N GLU A 567 27.37 -16.22 -67.27
CA GLU A 567 28.58 -16.85 -67.80
C GLU A 567 28.47 -18.37 -67.92
N HIS A 568 27.78 -19.02 -66.99
CA HIS A 568 27.47 -20.45 -67.12
C HIS A 568 26.64 -20.77 -68.38
N ARG A 569 25.70 -19.91 -68.77
CA ARG A 569 24.94 -20.05 -70.03
C ARG A 569 25.82 -19.76 -71.25
N ASN A 570 26.64 -18.70 -71.20
CA ASN A 570 27.58 -18.35 -72.28
C ASN A 570 28.53 -19.51 -72.58
N VAL A 571 29.09 -20.15 -71.53
CA VAL A 571 29.96 -21.33 -71.64
C VAL A 571 29.19 -22.55 -72.17
N ALA A 572 27.95 -22.79 -71.73
CA ALA A 572 27.14 -23.89 -72.24
C ALA A 572 26.80 -23.74 -73.74
N GLU A 573 26.49 -22.52 -74.19
CA GLU A 573 26.31 -22.20 -75.61
C GLU A 573 27.61 -22.38 -76.42
N GLN A 574 28.75 -21.93 -75.90
CA GLN A 574 30.05 -22.15 -76.54
C GLN A 574 30.36 -23.64 -76.65
N GLN A 575 30.11 -24.43 -75.60
CA GLN A 575 30.31 -25.88 -75.62
C GLN A 575 29.43 -26.59 -76.66
N THR A 576 28.20 -26.09 -76.86
CA THR A 576 27.29 -26.58 -77.92
C THR A 576 27.86 -26.26 -79.31
N LYS A 577 28.28 -25.00 -79.55
CA LYS A 577 28.87 -24.56 -80.81
C LYS A 577 30.18 -25.32 -81.12
N VAL A 578 30.98 -25.66 -80.10
CA VAL A 578 32.18 -26.51 -80.23
C VAL A 578 31.80 -27.96 -80.59
N ALA A 579 30.73 -28.52 -80.04
CA ALA A 579 30.23 -29.85 -80.41
C ALA A 579 29.72 -29.89 -81.88
N GLU A 580 29.01 -28.86 -82.33
CA GLU A 580 28.59 -28.69 -83.73
C GLU A 580 29.79 -28.56 -84.69
N GLN A 581 30.81 -27.79 -84.29
CA GLN A 581 32.07 -27.69 -85.04
C GLN A 581 32.79 -29.04 -85.12
N HIS A 582 32.87 -29.80 -84.02
CA HIS A 582 33.45 -31.15 -84.03
C HIS A 582 32.68 -32.11 -84.95
N SER A 583 31.34 -32.04 -84.97
CA SER A 583 30.50 -32.81 -85.90
C SER A 583 30.80 -32.45 -87.37
N THR A 584 30.84 -31.16 -87.68
CA THR A 584 31.19 -30.64 -89.02
C THR A 584 32.60 -31.09 -89.44
N ILE A 585 33.58 -31.04 -88.53
CA ILE A 585 34.96 -31.51 -88.78
C ILE A 585 35.01 -33.02 -89.03
N ALA A 586 34.19 -33.83 -88.34
CA ALA A 586 34.09 -35.27 -88.60
C ALA A 586 33.48 -35.58 -89.98
N GLN A 587 32.45 -34.83 -90.40
CA GLN A 587 31.88 -34.92 -91.74
C GLN A 587 32.92 -34.54 -92.81
N LEU A 588 33.61 -33.41 -92.64
CA LEU A 588 34.66 -32.95 -93.57
C LEU A 588 35.82 -33.97 -93.68
N LYS A 589 36.28 -34.55 -92.57
CA LYS A 589 37.29 -35.63 -92.59
C LYS A 589 36.82 -36.85 -93.39
N THR A 590 35.54 -37.19 -93.29
CA THR A 590 34.94 -38.30 -94.05
C THR A 590 34.89 -37.99 -95.55
N ILE A 591 34.48 -36.78 -95.93
CA ILE A 591 34.47 -36.29 -97.32
C ILE A 591 35.89 -36.29 -97.91
N VAL A 592 36.89 -35.77 -97.17
CA VAL A 592 38.29 -35.76 -97.61
C VAL A 592 38.83 -37.18 -97.79
N ALA A 593 38.54 -38.12 -96.88
CA ALA A 593 38.92 -39.51 -97.04
C ALA A 593 38.26 -40.18 -98.28
N GLN A 594 37.03 -39.76 -98.62
CA GLN A 594 36.32 -40.25 -99.79
C GLN A 594 36.84 -39.62 -101.10
N GLN A 595 37.20 -38.33 -101.09
CA GLN A 595 37.94 -37.69 -102.19
C GLN A 595 39.30 -38.34 -102.40
N GLN A 596 40.05 -38.65 -101.33
CA GLN A 596 41.35 -39.33 -101.45
C GLN A 596 41.22 -40.71 -102.12
N LYS A 597 40.14 -41.46 -101.83
CA LYS A 597 39.80 -42.71 -102.54
C LYS A 597 39.45 -42.46 -104.00
N GLN A 598 38.71 -41.41 -104.33
CA GLN A 598 38.39 -41.04 -105.72
C GLN A 598 39.65 -40.63 -106.50
N ILE A 599 40.56 -39.87 -105.90
CA ILE A 599 41.85 -39.48 -106.50
C ILE A 599 42.71 -40.72 -106.76
N ALA A 600 42.80 -41.65 -105.80
CA ALA A 600 43.51 -42.91 -106.00
C ALA A 600 42.90 -43.77 -107.14
N ALA A 601 41.56 -43.80 -107.26
CA ALA A 601 40.87 -44.48 -108.35
C ALA A 601 41.06 -43.79 -109.73
N GLN A 602 41.14 -42.45 -109.75
CA GLN A 602 41.50 -41.68 -110.95
C GLN A 602 42.96 -41.93 -111.35
N GLN A 603 43.89 -41.96 -110.40
CA GLN A 603 45.30 -42.29 -110.65
C GLN A 603 45.46 -43.73 -111.17
N ALA A 604 44.72 -44.69 -110.64
CA ALA A 604 44.69 -46.07 -111.15
C ALA A 604 44.14 -46.13 -112.59
N THR A 605 43.04 -45.41 -112.87
CA THR A 605 42.47 -45.29 -114.23
C THR A 605 43.46 -44.64 -115.20
N ALA A 606 44.13 -43.56 -114.79
CA ALA A 606 45.14 -42.87 -115.59
C ALA A 606 46.37 -43.76 -115.87
N ALA A 607 46.84 -44.54 -114.88
CA ALA A 607 47.91 -45.52 -115.06
C ALA A 607 47.51 -46.75 -115.90
N GLN A 608 46.21 -46.99 -116.07
CA GLN A 608 45.68 -47.98 -117.02
C GLN A 608 45.57 -47.38 -118.43
N GLN A 609 45.10 -46.14 -118.56
CA GLN A 609 45.08 -45.40 -119.83
C GLN A 609 46.50 -45.19 -120.39
N GLN A 610 47.47 -44.85 -119.54
CA GLN A 610 48.89 -44.75 -119.92
C GLN A 610 49.42 -46.06 -120.50
N ARG A 611 49.13 -47.21 -119.87
CA ARG A 611 49.49 -48.54 -120.41
C ARG A 611 48.74 -48.89 -121.70
N GLN A 612 47.50 -48.43 -121.87
CA GLN A 612 46.77 -48.56 -123.14
C GLN A 612 47.36 -47.68 -124.24
N ILE A 613 47.81 -46.47 -123.92
CA ILE A 613 48.54 -45.57 -124.83
C ILE A 613 49.87 -46.22 -125.23
N GLU A 614 50.66 -46.72 -124.30
CA GLU A 614 51.93 -47.42 -124.58
C GLU A 614 51.73 -48.65 -125.47
N ALA A 615 50.70 -49.47 -125.21
CA ALA A 615 50.33 -50.60 -126.06
C ALA A 615 49.85 -50.16 -127.45
N LEU A 616 49.11 -49.04 -127.55
CA LEU A 616 48.68 -48.46 -128.81
C LEU A 616 49.87 -47.89 -129.59
N THR A 617 50.80 -47.18 -128.94
CA THR A 617 52.04 -46.68 -129.53
C THR A 617 52.92 -47.83 -130.03
N ALA A 618 53.06 -48.92 -129.28
CA ALA A 618 53.76 -50.13 -129.74
C ALA A 618 53.07 -50.79 -130.94
N THR A 619 51.73 -50.72 -131.01
CA THR A 619 50.95 -51.22 -132.14
C THR A 619 51.08 -50.31 -133.37
N VAL A 620 51.01 -48.99 -133.18
CA VAL A 620 51.27 -47.98 -134.23
C VAL A 620 52.69 -48.13 -134.76
N ARG A 621 53.70 -48.35 -133.90
CA ARG A 621 55.08 -48.59 -134.33
C ARG A 621 55.17 -49.85 -135.21
N LYS A 622 54.49 -50.94 -134.86
CA LYS A 622 54.35 -52.15 -135.71
C LYS A 622 53.60 -51.91 -137.02
N VAL A 623 52.73 -50.90 -137.10
CA VAL A 623 52.09 -50.47 -138.35
C VAL A 623 53.04 -49.61 -139.18
N SER A 624 53.79 -48.68 -138.58
CA SER A 624 54.85 -47.92 -139.25
C SER A 624 55.95 -48.84 -139.82
N GLU A 625 56.43 -49.80 -139.03
CA GLU A 625 57.36 -50.87 -139.44
C GLU A 625 56.80 -51.71 -140.61
N ARG A 626 55.48 -51.80 -140.77
CA ARG A 626 54.82 -52.45 -141.94
C ARG A 626 54.61 -51.51 -143.12
N VAL A 627 54.51 -50.20 -142.92
CA VAL A 627 54.35 -49.21 -144.00
C VAL A 627 55.69 -48.90 -144.66
N GLU A 628 56.80 -48.85 -143.90
CA GLU A 628 58.16 -48.72 -144.47
C GLU A 628 58.52 -49.91 -145.39
N LEU A 629 57.98 -51.11 -145.11
CA LEU A 629 58.07 -52.29 -145.98
C LEU A 629 57.20 -52.21 -147.27
N SER A 630 56.55 -51.07 -147.54
CA SER A 630 55.66 -50.88 -148.71
C SER A 630 55.98 -49.65 -149.57
N ALA A 631 57.13 -48.98 -149.34
CA ALA A 631 57.60 -47.86 -150.17
C ALA A 631 58.50 -48.34 -151.34
N PRO A 632 58.34 -47.84 -152.57
CA PRO A 632 59.06 -48.34 -153.74
C PRO A 632 60.50 -47.79 -153.86
N ALA A 633 61.42 -48.63 -154.35
CA ALA A 633 62.80 -48.25 -154.59
C ALA A 633 62.98 -47.42 -155.89
N PRO A 634 63.78 -46.34 -155.89
CA PRO A 634 64.04 -45.54 -157.08
C PRO A 634 65.02 -46.25 -158.04
N ARG A 635 64.65 -46.38 -159.32
CA ARG A 635 65.60 -46.70 -160.40
C ARG A 635 66.26 -45.42 -160.91
N ILE A 636 67.56 -45.49 -161.18
CA ILE A 636 68.27 -44.58 -162.09
C ILE A 636 68.59 -45.36 -163.37
N ALA A 637 68.63 -44.68 -164.51
CA ALA A 637 68.89 -45.28 -165.81
C ALA A 637 70.32 -45.86 -165.92
N GLY A 638 70.54 -46.90 -166.74
CA GLY A 638 69.54 -47.67 -167.48
C GLY A 638 70.16 -48.63 -168.49
N ASN A 639 69.32 -49.52 -169.03
CA ASN A 639 69.48 -50.27 -170.28
C ASN A 639 68.07 -50.78 -170.66
N ASP A 640 67.71 -50.59 -171.92
CA ASP A 640 66.79 -51.33 -172.81
C ASP A 640 65.37 -51.74 -172.32
N ASP A 641 64.38 -51.48 -173.21
CA ASP A 641 62.93 -51.75 -173.19
C ASP A 641 62.08 -51.24 -171.98
#